data_AF-Q2TM46-F1
#
_entry.id   AF-Q2TM46-F1
#
_cell.length_a   1.000
_cell.length_b   1.000
_cell.length_c   1.000
_cell.angle_alpha   90.00
_cell.angle_beta   90.00
_cell.angle_gamma   90.00
#
_symmetry.space_group_name_H-M   'P 1'
#
loop_
_entity.id
_entity.type
_entity.pdbx_description
1 polymer ?
#
loop_
_entity_poly.entity_id
_entity_poly.type
_entity_poly.pdbx_seq_one_letter_code
_entity_poly.pdbx_strand_id
1 'polypeptide(L)'
;MAGRAPSKRSSLPLSNLSDSQRQAFETHLNTLYDDYLEEIANLIIEAKTMVANATYDEGDPLENAQAQLAQYARQANLIAQDYYRNVRSAWALAAHVELPDFQPAQVTSDRAAWQVFGGFNDTDFAGLKFTDVINGRAKSGVTMQDLWAKKTAGYDDAQWEQLAKDIINSTTRLTQQFTAEKDPSEPRYARVPQGPTCAFCIMLASRGYVYWSDESAGKFNGYHRDDNCQIVSSWGKTKINGYDPDAMKARYKACRASVERLLTKTRYEQYRAFAEENGDDVYRFDEWVTRQVLAEMRWRDPQWLYDGTEPPISFPSEAMRTETERERPQEIRTAERLRKHGVVPAFQIDHREIRDPDTGRLNLIGLSDLSGGIELKTPQSADKFRTIDSYLGSASKKPDCRRLIIDNSENGNMSDAQLVEHILKSHRFKDGTVYILTKESQLQRIR
;
A
#
# COMPACT_ATOMS: atom_id res chain seq x y z
N MET A 1 11.38 -35.85 -32.43
CA MET A 1 11.50 -34.43 -32.02
C MET A 1 10.29 -34.09 -31.18
N ALA A 2 10.52 -33.68 -29.92
CA ALA A 2 9.51 -33.56 -28.88
C ALA A 2 8.46 -32.48 -29.21
N GLY A 3 7.19 -32.89 -29.28
CA GLY A 3 6.06 -32.01 -29.46
C GLY A 3 5.74 -31.25 -28.18
N ARG A 4 5.53 -29.93 -28.32
CA ARG A 4 5.04 -28.92 -27.37
C ARG A 4 4.45 -29.44 -26.05
N ALA A 5 4.95 -28.88 -24.94
CA ALA A 5 4.32 -28.96 -23.62
C ALA A 5 2.87 -28.40 -23.67
N PRO A 6 1.86 -29.13 -23.17
CA PRO A 6 0.52 -28.61 -22.97
C PRO A 6 0.46 -27.57 -21.82
N SER A 7 -0.54 -26.69 -21.90
CA SER A 7 -0.77 -25.42 -21.17
C SER A 7 -0.76 -25.49 -19.62
N LYS A 8 0.12 -24.69 -18.96
CA LYS A 8 0.25 -24.50 -17.49
C LYS A 8 -0.92 -23.74 -16.78
N ARG A 9 -2.19 -23.97 -17.07
CA ARG A 9 -3.25 -23.03 -16.63
C ARG A 9 -4.56 -23.70 -16.29
N SER A 10 -4.96 -23.77 -15.02
CA SER A 10 -6.38 -23.93 -14.71
C SER A 10 -7.10 -22.60 -14.93
N SER A 11 -7.74 -22.51 -16.08
CA SER A 11 -8.90 -21.64 -16.27
C SER A 11 -10.06 -22.57 -16.54
N LEU A 12 -10.76 -22.98 -15.50
CA LEU A 12 -11.93 -23.84 -15.61
C LEU A 12 -13.03 -23.08 -16.36
N PRO A 13 -13.49 -23.60 -17.51
CA PRO A 13 -14.52 -22.94 -18.29
C PRO A 13 -15.88 -23.10 -17.60
N LEU A 14 -16.57 -21.98 -17.37
CA LEU A 14 -17.96 -21.97 -16.89
C LEU A 14 -18.97 -21.86 -18.04
N SER A 15 -18.59 -22.25 -19.26
CA SER A 15 -19.44 -22.13 -20.47
C SER A 15 -20.74 -22.93 -20.41
N ASN A 16 -20.80 -23.91 -19.51
CA ASN A 16 -21.97 -24.71 -19.16
C ASN A 16 -23.02 -23.93 -18.34
N LEU A 17 -22.65 -22.81 -17.70
CA LEU A 17 -23.54 -22.05 -16.85
C LEU A 17 -24.24 -20.91 -17.61
N SER A 18 -25.56 -20.80 -17.40
CA SER A 18 -26.35 -19.62 -17.75
C SER A 18 -25.94 -18.39 -16.94
N ASP A 19 -26.35 -17.19 -17.36
CA ASP A 19 -26.00 -15.94 -16.67
C ASP A 19 -26.50 -15.91 -15.22
N SER A 20 -27.72 -16.41 -14.97
CA SER A 20 -28.27 -16.52 -13.61
C SER A 20 -27.46 -17.49 -12.73
N GLN A 21 -27.02 -18.63 -13.29
CA GLN A 21 -26.18 -19.57 -12.56
C GLN A 21 -24.78 -19.00 -12.28
N ARG A 22 -24.21 -18.22 -13.21
CA ARG A 22 -22.94 -17.51 -13.00
C ARG A 22 -23.06 -16.47 -11.90
N GLN A 23 -24.16 -15.71 -11.87
CA GLN A 23 -24.40 -14.75 -10.81
C GLN A 23 -24.53 -15.43 -9.45
N ALA A 24 -25.30 -16.52 -9.36
CA ALA A 24 -25.42 -17.30 -8.13
C ALA A 24 -24.06 -17.87 -7.66
N PHE A 25 -23.23 -18.33 -8.60
CA PHE A 25 -21.87 -18.79 -8.31
C PHE A 25 -20.97 -17.65 -7.82
N GLU A 26 -20.99 -16.48 -8.47
CA GLU A 26 -20.27 -15.29 -7.99
C GLU A 26 -20.73 -14.88 -6.59
N THR A 27 -22.04 -14.87 -6.31
CA THR A 27 -22.58 -14.61 -4.96
C THR A 27 -22.07 -15.63 -3.95
N HIS A 28 -22.09 -16.92 -4.28
CA HIS A 28 -21.59 -17.97 -3.39
C HIS A 28 -20.11 -17.81 -3.06
N LEU A 29 -19.25 -17.48 -4.04
CA LEU A 29 -17.83 -17.20 -3.80
C LEU A 29 -17.61 -15.99 -2.88
N ASN A 30 -18.48 -14.97 -2.98
CA ASN A 30 -18.41 -13.80 -2.09
C ASN A 30 -18.85 -14.16 -0.67
N THR A 31 -19.93 -14.92 -0.49
CA THR A 31 -20.33 -15.42 0.83
C THR A 31 -19.21 -16.22 1.49
N LEU A 32 -18.57 -17.15 0.76
CA LEU A 32 -17.43 -17.91 1.30
C LEU A 32 -16.27 -17.01 1.74
N TYR A 33 -16.03 -15.90 1.03
CA TYR A 33 -14.98 -14.96 1.38
C TYR A 33 -15.36 -14.11 2.59
N ASP A 34 -16.60 -13.63 2.65
CA ASP A 34 -17.11 -12.85 3.78
C ASP A 34 -17.08 -13.69 5.08
N ASP A 35 -17.56 -14.94 5.03
CA ASP A 35 -17.52 -15.88 6.15
C ASP A 35 -16.08 -16.13 6.62
N TYR A 36 -15.15 -16.33 5.67
CA TYR A 36 -13.71 -16.49 5.96
C TYR A 36 -13.10 -15.27 6.67
N LEU A 37 -13.47 -14.06 6.24
CA LEU A 37 -12.98 -12.84 6.89
C LEU A 37 -13.57 -12.66 8.29
N GLU A 38 -14.84 -13.01 8.50
CA GLU A 38 -15.49 -12.96 9.81
C GLU A 38 -14.85 -13.94 10.79
N GLU A 39 -14.59 -15.18 10.37
CA GLU A 39 -13.90 -16.18 11.21
C GLU A 39 -12.50 -15.71 11.62
N ILE A 40 -11.74 -15.12 10.69
CA ILE A 40 -10.43 -14.54 11.00
C ILE A 40 -10.56 -13.37 11.98
N ALA A 41 -11.51 -12.47 11.76
CA ALA A 41 -11.70 -11.30 12.61
C ALA A 41 -12.03 -11.72 14.06
N ASN A 42 -12.94 -12.68 14.23
CA ASN A 42 -13.30 -13.24 15.52
C ASN A 42 -12.09 -13.90 16.21
N LEU A 43 -11.31 -14.69 15.47
CA LEU A 43 -10.09 -15.32 15.98
C LEU A 43 -9.07 -14.27 16.46
N ILE A 44 -8.91 -13.17 15.70
CA ILE A 44 -7.99 -12.08 16.06
C ILE A 44 -8.46 -11.37 17.33
N ILE A 45 -9.76 -11.11 17.48
CA ILE A 45 -10.32 -10.46 18.67
C ILE A 45 -10.00 -11.29 19.92
N GLU A 46 -10.25 -12.60 19.87
CA GLU A 46 -9.95 -13.51 20.97
C GLU A 46 -8.45 -13.58 21.27
N ALA A 47 -7.63 -13.77 20.22
CA ALA A 47 -6.19 -13.93 20.37
C ALA A 47 -5.51 -12.70 20.95
N LYS A 48 -5.97 -11.49 20.60
CA LYS A 48 -5.47 -10.24 21.18
C LYS A 48 -5.53 -10.27 22.70
N THR A 49 -6.69 -10.61 23.25
CA THR A 49 -6.89 -10.70 24.69
C THR A 49 -6.11 -11.85 25.30
N MET A 50 -6.20 -13.05 24.71
CA MET A 50 -5.65 -14.25 25.34
C MET A 50 -4.12 -14.32 25.30
N VAL A 51 -3.48 -13.83 24.22
CA VAL A 51 -2.01 -13.81 24.12
C VAL A 51 -1.40 -12.81 25.10
N ALA A 52 -1.98 -11.60 25.22
CA ALA A 52 -1.50 -10.61 26.19
C ALA A 52 -1.66 -11.12 27.63
N ASN A 53 -2.83 -11.69 27.97
CA ASN A 53 -3.09 -12.24 29.30
C ASN A 53 -2.12 -13.37 29.68
N ALA A 54 -1.73 -14.22 28.72
CA ALA A 54 -0.81 -15.32 28.99
C ALA A 54 0.59 -14.88 29.45
N THR A 55 1.00 -13.64 29.19
CA THR A 55 2.27 -13.11 29.70
C THR A 55 2.30 -12.90 31.21
N TYR A 56 1.13 -12.97 31.87
CA TYR A 56 0.99 -12.84 33.32
C TYR A 56 0.80 -14.21 34.02
N ASP A 57 0.71 -15.30 33.25
CA ASP A 57 0.61 -16.65 33.81
C ASP A 57 1.92 -17.07 34.49
N GLU A 58 1.86 -18.06 35.38
CA GLU A 58 3.06 -18.61 36.03
C GLU A 58 4.05 -19.15 34.99
N GLY A 59 5.36 -18.89 35.17
CA GLY A 59 6.42 -19.34 34.27
C GLY A 59 7.08 -18.20 33.49
N ASP A 60 7.67 -18.55 32.33
CA ASP A 60 8.29 -17.57 31.45
C ASP A 60 7.22 -16.88 30.56
N PRO A 61 7.09 -15.55 30.62
CA PRO A 61 6.07 -14.82 29.86
C PRO A 61 6.15 -15.03 28.34
N LEU A 62 7.36 -15.15 27.79
CA LEU A 62 7.56 -15.34 26.36
C LEU A 62 7.13 -16.75 25.94
N GLU A 63 7.52 -17.77 26.70
CA GLU A 63 7.10 -19.16 26.44
C GLU A 63 5.57 -19.29 26.49
N ASN A 64 4.91 -18.67 27.47
CA ASN A 64 3.46 -18.67 27.62
C ASN A 64 2.76 -18.02 26.40
N ALA A 65 3.22 -16.84 25.99
CA ALA A 65 2.69 -16.15 24.81
C ALA A 65 2.94 -16.94 23.51
N GLN A 66 4.14 -17.53 23.34
CA GLN A 66 4.45 -18.38 22.19
C GLN A 66 3.55 -19.63 22.12
N ALA A 67 3.27 -20.25 23.26
CA ALA A 67 2.36 -21.40 23.34
C ALA A 67 0.93 -21.04 22.91
N GLN A 68 0.42 -19.87 23.34
CA GLN A 68 -0.87 -19.35 22.87
C GLN A 68 -0.86 -19.06 21.37
N LEU A 69 0.16 -18.34 20.87
CA LEU A 69 0.31 -18.03 19.45
C LEU A 69 0.38 -19.29 18.59
N ALA A 70 1.00 -20.37 19.09
CA ALA A 70 1.02 -21.66 18.41
C ALA A 70 -0.38 -22.31 18.32
N GLN A 71 -1.25 -22.11 19.32
CA GLN A 71 -2.65 -22.56 19.27
C GLN A 71 -3.45 -21.78 18.25
N TYR A 72 -3.38 -20.45 18.29
CA TYR A 72 -4.08 -19.59 17.34
C TYR A 72 -3.59 -19.76 15.90
N ALA A 73 -2.28 -20.01 15.70
CA ALA A 73 -1.77 -20.37 14.39
C ALA A 73 -2.40 -21.67 13.87
N ARG A 74 -2.62 -22.70 14.72
CA ARG A 74 -3.31 -23.92 14.29
C ARG A 74 -4.77 -23.65 13.89
N GLN A 75 -5.50 -22.84 14.66
CA GLN A 75 -6.88 -22.46 14.31
C GLN A 75 -6.94 -21.65 13.01
N ALA A 76 -6.03 -20.68 12.84
CA ALA A 76 -5.89 -19.90 11.61
C ALA A 76 -5.60 -20.77 10.38
N ASN A 77 -4.79 -21.83 10.52
CA ASN A 77 -4.60 -22.81 9.46
C ASN A 77 -5.92 -23.48 9.07
N LEU A 78 -6.72 -23.94 10.04
CA LEU A 78 -7.97 -24.62 9.76
C LEU A 78 -8.93 -23.72 8.97
N ILE A 79 -9.14 -22.49 9.44
CA ILE A 79 -9.98 -21.48 8.77
C ILE A 79 -9.52 -21.27 7.31
N ALA A 80 -8.22 -21.07 7.09
CA ALA A 80 -7.68 -20.90 5.75
C ALA A 80 -7.86 -22.15 4.87
N GLN A 81 -7.61 -23.33 5.42
CA GLN A 81 -7.76 -24.58 4.69
C GLN A 81 -9.22 -24.88 4.34
N ASP A 82 -10.17 -24.59 5.23
CA ASP A 82 -11.60 -24.73 4.99
C ASP A 82 -12.07 -23.78 3.88
N TYR A 83 -11.71 -22.50 3.96
CA TYR A 83 -12.01 -21.55 2.89
C TYR A 83 -11.45 -22.02 1.53
N TYR A 84 -10.19 -22.45 1.49
CA TYR A 84 -9.57 -22.94 0.25
C TYR A 84 -10.30 -24.16 -0.31
N ARG A 85 -10.60 -25.16 0.53
CA ARG A 85 -11.36 -26.36 0.14
C ARG A 85 -12.73 -26.01 -0.42
N ASN A 86 -13.44 -25.08 0.22
CA ASN A 86 -14.78 -24.68 -0.18
C ASN A 86 -14.77 -23.95 -1.52
N VAL A 87 -13.85 -22.99 -1.71
CA VAL A 87 -13.69 -22.30 -3.00
C VAL A 87 -13.31 -23.28 -4.11
N ARG A 88 -12.33 -24.16 -3.87
CA ARG A 88 -11.91 -25.18 -4.82
C ARG A 88 -13.05 -26.11 -5.23
N SER A 89 -13.83 -26.57 -4.24
CA SER A 89 -14.98 -27.46 -4.47
C SER A 89 -16.08 -26.74 -5.24
N ALA A 90 -16.37 -25.48 -4.92
CA ALA A 90 -17.34 -24.66 -5.66
C ALA A 90 -16.93 -24.54 -7.14
N TRP A 91 -15.65 -24.30 -7.42
CA TRP A 91 -15.12 -24.26 -8.79
C TRP A 91 -15.23 -25.59 -9.53
N ALA A 92 -14.88 -26.70 -8.88
CA ALA A 92 -15.00 -28.04 -9.45
C ALA A 92 -16.45 -28.38 -9.83
N LEU A 93 -17.39 -28.10 -8.91
CA LEU A 93 -18.83 -28.30 -9.12
C LEU A 93 -19.37 -27.44 -10.25
N ALA A 94 -19.03 -26.14 -10.25
CA ALA A 94 -19.48 -25.19 -11.25
C ALA A 94 -18.99 -25.53 -12.68
N ALA A 95 -17.79 -26.08 -12.80
CA ALA A 95 -17.20 -26.49 -14.07
C ALA A 95 -17.52 -27.95 -14.47
N HIS A 96 -18.20 -28.71 -13.61
CA HIS A 96 -18.43 -30.16 -13.77
C HIS A 96 -17.14 -30.94 -14.04
N VAL A 97 -16.08 -30.65 -13.27
CA VAL A 97 -14.80 -31.35 -13.35
C VAL A 97 -14.46 -31.99 -12.01
N GLU A 98 -13.79 -33.13 -12.06
CA GLU A 98 -13.09 -33.67 -10.90
C GLU A 98 -11.68 -33.07 -10.88
N LEU A 99 -11.32 -32.43 -9.76
CA LEU A 99 -9.98 -31.91 -9.56
C LEU A 99 -9.14 -32.96 -8.80
N PRO A 100 -7.83 -33.09 -9.12
CA PRO A 100 -6.94 -34.05 -8.46
C PRO A 100 -6.91 -33.86 -6.95
N ASP A 101 -6.54 -34.89 -6.19
CA ASP A 101 -6.34 -34.75 -4.75
C ASP A 101 -5.19 -33.77 -4.44
N PHE A 102 -5.29 -33.05 -3.33
CA PHE A 102 -4.27 -32.13 -2.87
C PHE A 102 -4.12 -32.23 -1.35
N GLN A 103 -2.98 -31.78 -0.84
CA GLN A 103 -2.72 -31.69 0.59
C GLN A 103 -2.57 -30.22 0.99
N PRO A 104 -3.45 -29.69 1.85
CA PRO A 104 -3.33 -28.32 2.33
C PRO A 104 -2.02 -28.09 3.06
N ALA A 105 -1.44 -26.90 2.91
CA ALA A 105 -0.26 -26.52 3.65
C ALA A 105 -0.59 -26.26 5.13
N GLN A 106 0.43 -26.39 5.99
CA GLN A 106 0.34 -26.03 7.40
C GLN A 106 1.53 -25.14 7.77
N VAL A 107 1.23 -24.00 8.40
CA VAL A 107 2.20 -22.97 8.77
C VAL A 107 2.31 -22.89 10.28
N THR A 108 3.52 -22.98 10.81
CA THR A 108 3.77 -22.83 12.25
C THR A 108 3.77 -21.37 12.67
N SER A 109 3.52 -21.09 13.96
CA SER A 109 3.67 -19.75 14.53
C SER A 109 5.09 -19.20 14.32
N ASP A 110 6.12 -20.03 14.39
CA ASP A 110 7.51 -19.63 14.08
C ASP A 110 7.70 -19.18 12.64
N ARG A 111 7.10 -19.88 11.67
CA ARG A 111 7.17 -19.49 10.27
C ARG A 111 6.44 -18.16 10.04
N ALA A 112 5.28 -17.99 10.68
CA ALA A 112 4.53 -16.73 10.64
C ALA A 112 5.32 -15.59 11.30
N ALA A 113 5.94 -15.83 12.46
CA ALA A 113 6.74 -14.87 13.21
C ALA A 113 7.99 -14.45 12.45
N TRP A 114 8.69 -15.40 11.80
CA TRP A 114 9.78 -15.08 10.89
C TRP A 114 9.35 -14.06 9.83
N GLN A 115 8.16 -14.24 9.25
CA GLN A 115 7.61 -13.34 8.25
C GLN A 115 7.24 -11.97 8.83
N VAL A 116 6.67 -11.93 10.05
CA VAL A 116 6.28 -10.69 10.74
C VAL A 116 7.50 -9.88 11.19
N PHE A 117 8.53 -10.55 11.74
CA PHE A 117 9.74 -9.90 12.25
C PHE A 117 10.74 -9.51 11.17
N GLY A 118 10.55 -10.00 9.94
CA GLY A 118 11.51 -9.84 8.85
C GLY A 118 12.78 -10.67 9.05
N GLY A 119 12.70 -11.77 9.81
CA GLY A 119 13.86 -12.57 10.22
C GLY A 119 14.89 -11.74 10.99
N PHE A 120 16.17 -11.95 10.68
CA PHE A 120 17.31 -11.25 11.28
C PHE A 120 17.83 -10.07 10.44
N ASN A 121 17.06 -9.57 9.47
CA ASN A 121 17.54 -8.61 8.47
C ASN A 121 17.99 -7.25 9.03
N ASP A 122 17.49 -6.84 10.19
CA ASP A 122 17.82 -5.62 10.91
C ASP A 122 18.76 -5.87 12.10
N THR A 123 19.51 -6.97 12.07
CA THR A 123 20.45 -7.38 13.12
C THR A 123 21.81 -7.71 12.52
N ASP A 124 22.79 -8.01 13.37
CA ASP A 124 24.13 -8.47 12.97
C ASP A 124 24.13 -9.79 12.17
N PHE A 125 22.97 -10.47 12.07
CA PHE A 125 22.78 -11.73 11.34
C PHE A 125 21.94 -11.58 10.06
N ALA A 126 22.01 -10.43 9.41
CA ALA A 126 21.29 -10.17 8.15
C ALA A 126 21.61 -11.22 7.07
N GLY A 127 20.59 -11.61 6.30
CA GLY A 127 20.72 -12.58 5.20
C GLY A 127 20.51 -14.06 5.56
N LEU A 128 20.26 -14.38 6.84
CA LEU A 128 19.86 -15.74 7.23
C LEU A 128 18.50 -16.13 6.62
N LYS A 129 18.35 -17.42 6.31
CA LYS A 129 17.08 -17.98 5.83
C LYS A 129 16.37 -18.71 6.98
N PHE A 130 15.04 -18.66 6.95
CA PHE A 130 14.21 -19.39 7.92
C PHE A 130 14.60 -20.87 8.03
N THR A 131 14.82 -21.53 6.88
CA THR A 131 15.19 -22.95 6.83
C THR A 131 16.52 -23.25 7.50
N ASP A 132 17.46 -22.30 7.50
CA ASP A 132 18.76 -22.51 8.12
C ASP A 132 18.64 -22.38 9.64
N VAL A 133 17.85 -21.41 10.12
CA VAL A 133 17.63 -21.18 11.55
C VAL A 133 16.81 -22.31 12.18
N ILE A 134 15.67 -22.70 11.57
CA ILE A 134 14.77 -23.71 12.16
C ILE A 134 15.39 -25.12 12.20
N ASN A 135 16.32 -25.41 11.28
CA ASN A 135 17.02 -26.70 11.23
C ASN A 135 18.35 -26.69 11.98
N GLY A 136 18.69 -25.63 12.71
CA GLY A 136 19.96 -25.51 13.44
C GLY A 136 21.21 -25.47 12.53
N ARG A 137 21.05 -25.02 11.28
CA ARG A 137 22.12 -24.94 10.27
C ARG A 137 22.71 -23.52 10.14
N ALA A 138 22.20 -22.55 10.89
CA ALA A 138 22.75 -21.21 10.93
C ALA A 138 24.16 -21.24 11.53
N LYS A 139 25.17 -20.81 10.76
CA LYS A 139 26.59 -20.81 11.20
C LYS A 139 26.83 -19.98 12.46
N SER A 140 26.02 -18.95 12.68
CA SER A 140 26.06 -18.11 13.88
C SER A 140 25.53 -18.80 15.14
N GLY A 141 24.86 -19.95 15.01
CA GLY A 141 24.24 -20.68 16.12
C GLY A 141 22.90 -20.11 16.59
N VAL A 142 22.44 -19.00 16.02
CA VAL A 142 21.16 -18.36 16.41
C VAL A 142 19.97 -19.24 16.05
N THR A 143 18.97 -19.19 16.92
CA THR A 143 17.75 -19.98 16.87
C THR A 143 16.52 -19.11 16.67
N MET A 144 15.36 -19.75 16.51
CA MET A 144 14.09 -19.03 16.49
C MET A 144 13.78 -18.41 17.85
N GLN A 145 14.19 -19.05 18.96
CA GLN A 145 14.00 -18.51 20.31
C GLN A 145 14.78 -17.21 20.52
N ASP A 146 16.01 -17.13 19.99
CA ASP A 146 16.80 -15.89 20.03
C ASP A 146 16.11 -14.75 19.26
N LEU A 147 15.48 -15.07 18.12
CA LEU A 147 14.74 -14.10 17.34
C LEU A 147 13.51 -13.60 18.10
N TRP A 148 12.72 -14.50 18.68
CA TRP A 148 11.58 -14.17 19.52
C TRP A 148 11.98 -13.27 20.68
N ALA A 149 12.92 -13.72 21.52
CA ALA A 149 13.40 -12.97 22.67
C ALA A 149 13.90 -11.57 22.30
N LYS A 150 14.63 -11.44 21.17
CA LYS A 150 15.10 -10.14 20.69
C LYS A 150 13.98 -9.23 20.21
N LYS A 151 13.02 -9.77 19.46
CA LYS A 151 11.98 -8.99 18.77
C LYS A 151 10.84 -8.58 19.68
N THR A 152 10.59 -9.33 20.75
CA THR A 152 9.53 -9.08 21.74
C THR A 152 10.06 -8.58 23.08
N ALA A 153 11.36 -8.23 23.16
CA ALA A 153 11.96 -7.69 24.37
C ALA A 153 11.22 -6.41 24.81
N GLY A 154 10.70 -6.43 26.04
CA GLY A 154 10.01 -5.29 26.65
C GLY A 154 8.65 -4.96 26.03
N TYR A 155 8.01 -5.91 25.35
CA TYR A 155 6.66 -5.71 24.82
C TYR A 155 5.65 -5.43 25.94
N ASP A 156 4.81 -4.42 25.72
CA ASP A 156 3.59 -4.20 26.47
C ASP A 156 2.40 -4.98 25.88
N ASP A 157 1.24 -4.92 26.55
CA ASP A 157 0.01 -5.62 26.13
C ASP A 157 -0.40 -5.25 24.70
N ALA A 158 -0.32 -3.96 24.34
CA ALA A 158 -0.71 -3.49 23.01
C ALA A 158 0.20 -4.05 21.90
N GLN A 159 1.50 -4.21 22.20
CA GLN A 159 2.45 -4.84 21.28
C GLN A 159 2.18 -6.34 21.13
N TRP A 160 1.83 -7.05 22.21
CA TRP A 160 1.42 -8.45 22.16
C TRP A 160 0.10 -8.66 21.40
N GLU A 161 -0.89 -7.79 21.63
CA GLU A 161 -2.14 -7.77 20.88
C GLU A 161 -1.91 -7.60 19.37
N GLN A 162 -1.06 -6.64 19.00
CA GLN A 162 -0.74 -6.42 17.59
C GLN A 162 0.01 -7.63 17.00
N LEU A 163 0.93 -8.23 17.75
CA LEU A 163 1.64 -9.43 17.31
C LEU A 163 0.69 -10.60 17.09
N ALA A 164 -0.29 -10.81 17.97
CA ALA A 164 -1.30 -11.85 17.79
C ALA A 164 -2.08 -11.68 16.47
N LYS A 165 -2.54 -10.46 16.19
CA LYS A 165 -3.17 -10.10 14.91
C LYS A 165 -2.24 -10.38 13.72
N ASP A 166 -0.99 -9.98 13.81
CA ASP A 166 -0.02 -10.11 12.71
C ASP A 166 0.34 -11.59 12.44
N ILE A 167 0.48 -12.41 13.49
CA ILE A 167 0.75 -13.85 13.39
C ILE A 167 -0.43 -14.58 12.76
N ILE A 168 -1.67 -14.29 13.17
CA ILE A 168 -2.86 -14.93 12.58
C ILE A 168 -2.94 -14.59 11.10
N ASN A 169 -2.86 -13.31 10.73
CA ASN A 169 -2.92 -12.90 9.33
C ASN A 169 -1.76 -13.46 8.49
N SER A 170 -0.54 -13.48 9.04
CA SER A 170 0.62 -14.07 8.37
C SER A 170 0.43 -15.58 8.16
N THR A 171 -0.12 -16.28 9.15
CA THR A 171 -0.43 -17.70 9.08
C THR A 171 -1.45 -17.98 7.97
N THR A 172 -2.60 -17.31 7.96
CA THR A 172 -3.64 -17.54 6.95
C THR A 172 -3.13 -17.27 5.54
N ARG A 173 -2.42 -16.16 5.32
CA ARG A 173 -1.81 -15.81 4.01
C ARG A 173 -0.84 -16.86 3.52
N LEU A 174 0.10 -17.28 4.37
CA LEU A 174 1.11 -18.27 4.00
C LEU A 174 0.46 -19.64 3.76
N THR A 175 -0.56 -20.02 4.54
CA THR A 175 -1.29 -21.27 4.35
C THR A 175 -2.04 -21.29 3.03
N GLN A 176 -2.77 -20.21 2.70
CA GLN A 176 -3.43 -20.07 1.40
C GLN A 176 -2.43 -20.14 0.25
N GLN A 177 -1.34 -19.38 0.37
CA GLN A 177 -0.33 -19.30 -0.68
C GLN A 177 0.36 -20.65 -0.91
N PHE A 178 0.90 -21.28 0.14
CA PHE A 178 1.61 -22.55 0.01
C PHE A 178 0.68 -23.69 -0.41
N THR A 179 -0.61 -23.60 -0.08
CA THR A 179 -1.61 -24.55 -0.57
C THR A 179 -1.82 -24.36 -2.07
N ALA A 180 -2.06 -23.13 -2.53
CA ALA A 180 -2.22 -22.82 -3.96
C ALA A 180 -1.01 -23.24 -4.79
N GLU A 181 0.21 -22.98 -4.29
CA GLU A 181 1.48 -23.33 -4.96
C GLU A 181 1.70 -24.84 -5.11
N LYS A 182 1.12 -25.65 -4.20
CA LYS A 182 1.28 -27.11 -4.18
C LYS A 182 0.08 -27.86 -4.76
N ASP A 183 -1.02 -27.18 -5.03
CA ASP A 183 -2.23 -27.82 -5.56
C ASP A 183 -1.97 -28.27 -7.01
N PRO A 184 -2.13 -29.56 -7.33
CA PRO A 184 -1.88 -30.09 -8.68
C PRO A 184 -2.89 -29.60 -9.72
N SER A 185 -4.01 -29.00 -9.29
CA SER A 185 -4.90 -28.28 -10.20
C SER A 185 -4.37 -26.90 -10.60
N GLU A 186 -3.24 -26.45 -10.04
CA GLU A 186 -2.53 -25.22 -10.38
C GLU A 186 -3.47 -23.99 -10.45
N PRO A 187 -4.10 -23.52 -9.34
CA PRO A 187 -4.87 -22.28 -9.34
C PRO A 187 -4.00 -21.03 -9.42
N ARG A 188 -4.63 -19.92 -9.79
CA ARG A 188 -4.04 -18.58 -9.59
C ARG A 188 -4.45 -18.02 -8.26
N TYR A 189 -3.66 -17.12 -7.70
CA TYR A 189 -4.09 -16.30 -6.57
C TYR A 189 -3.86 -14.81 -6.80
N ALA A 190 -4.57 -14.02 -6.00
CA ALA A 190 -4.48 -12.57 -5.92
C ALA A 190 -4.26 -12.12 -4.48
N ARG A 191 -3.67 -10.93 -4.30
CA ARG A 191 -3.70 -10.21 -3.03
C ARG A 191 -4.95 -9.33 -3.00
N VAL A 192 -5.88 -9.62 -2.10
CA VAL A 192 -7.16 -8.91 -2.00
C VAL A 192 -7.16 -8.05 -0.74
N PRO A 193 -7.12 -6.71 -0.86
CA PRO A 193 -7.19 -5.81 0.29
C PRO A 193 -8.59 -5.78 0.91
N GLN A 194 -8.66 -5.67 2.24
CA GLN A 194 -9.91 -5.55 3.01
C GLN A 194 -10.17 -4.07 3.34
N GLY A 195 -10.39 -3.25 2.31
CA GLY A 195 -10.51 -1.79 2.45
C GLY A 195 -9.20 -1.03 2.20
N PRO A 196 -9.16 0.28 2.54
CA PRO A 196 -8.00 1.14 2.37
C PRO A 196 -6.73 0.51 2.95
N THR A 197 -5.64 0.57 2.20
CA THR A 197 -4.39 -0.10 2.56
C THR A 197 -3.18 0.68 2.03
N CYS A 198 -1.98 0.24 2.39
CA CYS A 198 -0.76 0.92 1.96
C CYS A 198 -0.58 0.87 0.43
N ALA A 199 0.13 1.86 -0.12
CA ALA A 199 0.39 1.96 -1.57
C ALA A 199 1.03 0.70 -2.17
N PHE A 200 1.84 0.00 -1.38
CA PHE A 200 2.49 -1.24 -1.78
C PHE A 200 1.49 -2.39 -1.95
N CYS A 201 0.56 -2.55 -1.00
CA CYS A 201 -0.52 -3.51 -1.10
C CYS A 201 -1.44 -3.21 -2.29
N ILE A 202 -1.79 -1.95 -2.53
CA ILE A 202 -2.56 -1.56 -3.74
C ILE A 202 -1.80 -1.93 -5.02
N MET A 203 -0.50 -1.67 -5.09
CA MET A 203 0.31 -2.03 -6.26
C MET A 203 0.32 -3.55 -6.52
N LEU A 204 0.44 -4.37 -5.48
CA LEU A 204 0.39 -5.83 -5.62
C LEU A 204 -1.03 -6.35 -5.92
N ALA A 205 -2.05 -5.75 -5.30
CA ALA A 205 -3.45 -6.08 -5.53
C ALA A 205 -3.88 -5.77 -6.97
N SER A 206 -3.36 -4.68 -7.56
CA SER A 206 -3.65 -4.28 -8.94
C SER A 206 -3.23 -5.28 -10.02
N ARG A 207 -2.46 -6.32 -9.67
CA ARG A 207 -2.05 -7.36 -10.61
C ARG A 207 -3.15 -8.40 -10.87
N GLY A 208 -4.13 -8.53 -9.98
CA GLY A 208 -5.21 -9.50 -10.11
C GLY A 208 -4.78 -10.95 -9.85
N TYR A 209 -5.60 -11.89 -10.32
CA TYR A 209 -5.35 -13.34 -10.26
C TYR A 209 -4.31 -13.74 -11.31
N VAL A 210 -3.04 -13.49 -11.02
CA VAL A 210 -1.91 -13.79 -11.92
C VAL A 210 -0.79 -14.58 -11.26
N TYR A 211 -0.84 -14.74 -9.94
CA TYR A 211 0.24 -15.38 -9.19
C TYR A 211 0.06 -16.90 -9.16
N TRP A 212 1.17 -17.61 -9.37
CA TRP A 212 1.29 -19.07 -9.27
C TRP A 212 2.30 -19.48 -8.20
N SER A 213 3.21 -18.58 -7.88
CA SER A 213 4.28 -18.74 -6.91
C SER A 213 4.74 -17.40 -6.36
N ASP A 214 5.39 -17.45 -5.20
CA ASP A 214 6.14 -16.37 -4.58
C ASP A 214 6.99 -15.56 -5.58
N GLU A 215 7.66 -16.25 -6.51
CA GLU A 215 8.52 -15.64 -7.52
C GLU A 215 7.72 -14.87 -8.57
N SER A 216 6.59 -15.42 -9.03
CA SER A 216 5.68 -14.74 -9.95
C SER A 216 4.96 -13.54 -9.30
N ALA A 217 4.87 -13.54 -7.96
CA ALA A 217 4.43 -12.40 -7.17
C ALA A 217 5.46 -11.26 -7.09
N GLY A 218 6.66 -11.48 -7.61
CA GLY A 218 7.79 -10.54 -7.58
C GLY A 218 8.53 -10.59 -6.24
N LYS A 219 9.77 -10.07 -6.18
CA LYS A 219 10.62 -10.09 -4.96
C LYS A 219 10.12 -9.18 -3.82
N PHE A 220 8.86 -8.76 -3.86
CA PHE A 220 8.24 -7.75 -3.02
C PHE A 220 7.22 -8.43 -2.09
N ASN A 221 7.68 -9.41 -1.31
CA ASN A 221 6.79 -10.31 -0.56
C ASN A 221 6.63 -9.97 0.92
N GLY A 222 7.29 -8.91 1.39
CA GLY A 222 7.10 -8.41 2.75
C GLY A 222 5.67 -7.91 2.94
N TYR A 223 5.02 -8.36 4.00
CA TYR A 223 3.85 -7.68 4.55
C TYR A 223 4.36 -6.67 5.56
N HIS A 224 3.84 -5.45 5.52
CA HIS A 224 4.15 -4.41 6.50
C HIS A 224 3.22 -4.56 7.70
N ARG A 225 3.64 -3.96 8.82
CA ARG A 225 2.79 -3.77 10.00
C ARG A 225 1.52 -3.04 9.54
N ASP A 226 0.36 -3.63 9.82
CA ASP A 226 -1.00 -3.17 9.43
C ASP A 226 -1.46 -3.44 7.99
N ASP A 227 -0.76 -4.29 7.23
CA ASP A 227 -1.32 -4.81 6.00
C ASP A 227 -2.59 -5.65 6.28
N ASN A 228 -3.68 -5.33 5.59
CA ASN A 228 -5.00 -5.97 5.71
C ASN A 228 -5.35 -6.89 4.53
N CYS A 229 -4.44 -7.15 3.60
CA CYS A 229 -4.74 -8.01 2.45
C CYS A 229 -4.84 -9.50 2.80
N GLN A 230 -5.61 -10.27 2.05
CA GLN A 230 -5.65 -11.73 2.10
C GLN A 230 -5.18 -12.33 0.77
N ILE A 231 -4.78 -13.59 0.79
CA ILE A 231 -4.51 -14.37 -0.41
C ILE A 231 -5.79 -15.10 -0.80
N VAL A 232 -6.27 -14.84 -2.02
CA VAL A 232 -7.48 -15.47 -2.55
C VAL A 232 -7.15 -16.22 -3.82
N SER A 233 -7.45 -17.51 -3.84
CA SER A 233 -7.23 -18.40 -4.98
C SER A 233 -8.43 -18.44 -5.92
N SER A 234 -8.17 -18.70 -7.19
CA SER A 234 -9.18 -18.84 -8.23
C SER A 234 -8.72 -19.77 -9.34
N TRP A 235 -9.68 -20.53 -9.86
CA TRP A 235 -9.54 -21.39 -11.03
C TRP A 235 -10.10 -20.75 -12.30
N GLY A 236 -10.46 -19.46 -12.28
CA GLY A 236 -11.03 -18.78 -13.44
C GLY A 236 -11.18 -17.28 -13.24
N LYS A 237 -12.13 -16.68 -13.95
CA LYS A 237 -12.47 -15.27 -13.72
C LYS A 237 -13.30 -15.17 -12.45
N THR A 238 -12.76 -14.50 -11.44
CA THR A 238 -13.45 -14.25 -10.16
C THR A 238 -13.67 -12.77 -9.94
N LYS A 239 -14.79 -12.42 -9.30
CA LYS A 239 -15.06 -11.10 -8.74
C LYS A 239 -15.32 -11.24 -7.24
N ILE A 240 -14.54 -10.54 -6.46
CA ILE A 240 -14.75 -10.37 -5.02
C ILE A 240 -15.27 -8.95 -4.80
N ASN A 241 -16.28 -8.80 -3.95
CA ASN A 241 -16.89 -7.52 -3.62
C ASN A 241 -15.84 -6.56 -3.07
N GLY A 242 -15.86 -5.31 -3.56
CA GLY A 242 -14.87 -4.29 -3.20
C GLY A 242 -13.49 -4.44 -3.85
N TYR A 243 -13.24 -5.53 -4.60
CA TYR A 243 -11.94 -5.76 -5.25
C TYR A 243 -12.01 -5.58 -6.77
N ASP A 244 -11.50 -4.45 -7.25
CA ASP A 244 -11.30 -4.16 -8.68
C ASP A 244 -9.81 -3.95 -8.99
N PRO A 245 -9.08 -5.01 -9.41
CA PRO A 245 -7.66 -4.89 -9.71
C PRO A 245 -7.37 -3.97 -10.91
N ASP A 246 -8.28 -3.88 -11.88
CA ASP A 246 -8.09 -3.06 -13.07
C ASP A 246 -8.22 -1.57 -12.73
N ALA A 247 -9.20 -1.20 -11.91
CA ALA A 247 -9.34 0.15 -11.40
C ALA A 247 -8.16 0.55 -10.49
N MET A 248 -7.71 -0.36 -9.60
CA MET A 248 -6.51 -0.14 -8.78
C MET A 248 -5.27 0.08 -9.67
N LYS A 249 -5.16 -0.68 -10.77
CA LYS A 249 -4.08 -0.54 -11.75
C LYS A 249 -4.15 0.78 -12.50
N ALA A 250 -5.34 1.26 -12.82
CA ALA A 250 -5.53 2.58 -13.43
C ALA A 250 -5.02 3.69 -12.51
N ARG A 251 -5.33 3.62 -11.21
CA ARG A 251 -4.83 4.57 -10.20
C ARG A 251 -3.32 4.51 -10.01
N TYR A 252 -2.75 3.30 -9.91
CA TYR A 252 -1.30 3.10 -9.91
C TYR A 252 -0.63 3.76 -11.13
N LYS A 253 -1.20 3.55 -12.33
CA LYS A 253 -0.71 4.17 -13.57
C LYS A 253 -0.84 5.69 -13.57
N ALA A 254 -1.91 6.23 -13.00
CA ALA A 254 -2.08 7.68 -12.85
C ALA A 254 -1.00 8.29 -11.94
N CYS A 255 -0.71 7.66 -10.79
CA CYS A 255 0.39 8.07 -9.93
C CYS A 255 1.76 7.89 -10.60
N ARG A 256 1.95 6.84 -11.39
CA ARG A 256 3.19 6.71 -12.17
C ARG A 256 3.32 7.84 -13.20
N ALA A 257 2.24 8.14 -13.92
CA ALA A 257 2.23 9.19 -14.94
C ALA A 257 2.55 10.57 -14.35
N SER A 258 2.12 10.86 -13.10
CA SER A 258 2.44 12.13 -12.45
C SER A 258 3.94 12.31 -12.20
N VAL A 259 4.73 11.24 -12.09
CA VAL A 259 6.18 11.32 -11.86
C VAL A 259 7.03 10.87 -13.04
N GLU A 260 6.43 10.45 -14.16
CA GLU A 260 7.13 9.80 -15.29
C GLU A 260 8.31 10.61 -15.80
N ARG A 261 8.20 11.95 -15.85
CA ARG A 261 9.30 12.85 -16.25
C ARG A 261 10.57 12.68 -15.42
N LEU A 262 10.44 12.26 -14.16
CA LEU A 262 11.53 12.13 -13.21
C LEU A 262 12.13 10.71 -13.23
N LEU A 263 11.50 9.75 -13.90
CA LEU A 263 11.91 8.34 -13.96
C LEU A 263 12.98 8.11 -15.04
N THR A 264 14.04 8.91 -15.03
CA THR A 264 15.10 8.87 -16.05
C THR A 264 16.33 8.10 -15.58
N LYS A 265 17.10 7.53 -16.53
CA LYS A 265 18.40 6.90 -16.22
C LYS A 265 19.37 7.88 -15.55
N THR A 266 19.39 9.14 -15.97
CA THR A 266 20.25 10.17 -15.37
C THR A 266 19.92 10.39 -13.90
N ARG A 267 18.63 10.49 -13.53
CA ARG A 267 18.23 10.62 -12.12
C ARG A 267 18.51 9.34 -11.32
N TYR A 268 18.37 8.18 -11.94
CA TYR A 268 18.79 6.92 -11.32
C TYR A 268 20.29 6.87 -11.04
N GLU A 269 21.13 7.33 -11.97
CA GLU A 269 22.59 7.38 -11.78
C GLU A 269 22.97 8.34 -10.66
N GLN A 270 22.28 9.47 -10.51
CA GLN A 270 22.44 10.39 -9.39
C GLN A 270 22.06 9.73 -8.05
N TYR A 271 20.92 9.04 -8.01
CA TYR A 271 20.51 8.26 -6.84
C TYR A 271 21.56 7.19 -6.48
N ARG A 272 22.03 6.43 -7.48
CA ARG A 272 23.01 5.36 -7.29
C ARG A 272 24.31 5.92 -6.70
N ALA A 273 24.85 6.98 -7.29
CA ALA A 273 26.09 7.59 -6.80
C ALA A 273 25.95 8.07 -5.34
N PHE A 274 24.82 8.70 -5.01
CA PHE A 274 24.54 9.13 -3.63
C PHE A 274 24.41 7.95 -2.65
N ALA A 275 23.72 6.88 -3.05
CA ALA A 275 23.60 5.68 -2.23
C ALA A 275 24.96 5.00 -2.00
N GLU A 276 25.78 4.87 -3.05
CA GLU A 276 27.14 4.32 -2.97
C GLU A 276 28.05 5.17 -2.05
N GLU A 277 27.96 6.50 -2.14
CA GLU A 277 28.71 7.42 -1.28
C GLU A 277 28.34 7.26 0.21
N ASN A 278 27.06 7.04 0.51
CA ASN A 278 26.58 6.82 1.87
C ASN A 278 26.78 5.39 2.38
N GLY A 279 27.19 4.45 1.51
CA GLY A 279 27.27 3.03 1.84
C GLY A 279 25.90 2.33 1.93
N ASP A 280 24.87 2.89 1.30
CA ASP A 280 23.52 2.33 1.24
C ASP A 280 23.40 1.23 0.16
N ASP A 281 22.45 0.31 0.33
CA ASP A 281 22.09 -0.66 -0.69
C ASP A 281 21.55 0.02 -1.97
N VAL A 282 22.13 -0.34 -3.11
CA VAL A 282 21.74 0.19 -4.41
C VAL A 282 20.63 -0.66 -5.03
N TYR A 283 19.46 -0.05 -5.26
CA TYR A 283 18.38 -0.70 -5.98
C TYR A 283 18.66 -0.83 -7.48
N ARG A 284 18.13 -1.88 -8.10
CA ARG A 284 18.05 -1.99 -9.56
C ARG A 284 17.11 -0.90 -10.12
N PHE A 285 17.29 -0.52 -11.38
CA PHE A 285 16.53 0.56 -12.00
C PHE A 285 15.00 0.38 -11.92
N ASP A 286 14.50 -0.84 -12.18
CA ASP A 286 13.08 -1.21 -12.10
C ASP A 286 12.52 -1.10 -10.67
N GLU A 287 13.32 -1.52 -9.69
CA GLU A 287 12.99 -1.37 -8.27
C GLU A 287 13.00 0.09 -7.82
N TRP A 288 14.01 0.87 -8.24
CA TRP A 288 14.06 2.30 -7.97
C TRP A 288 12.84 3.03 -8.54
N VAL A 289 12.48 2.76 -9.81
CA VAL A 289 11.27 3.29 -10.44
C VAL A 289 10.03 2.94 -9.61
N THR A 290 9.88 1.68 -9.22
CA THR A 290 8.74 1.24 -8.40
C THR A 290 8.67 2.00 -7.09
N ARG A 291 9.82 2.21 -6.41
CA ARG A 291 9.89 2.97 -5.16
C ARG A 291 9.53 4.44 -5.34
N GLN A 292 9.91 5.08 -6.45
CA GLN A 292 9.50 6.45 -6.76
C GLN A 292 7.97 6.55 -6.94
N VAL A 293 7.35 5.60 -7.64
CA VAL A 293 5.88 5.56 -7.80
C VAL A 293 5.19 5.31 -6.47
N LEU A 294 5.70 4.41 -5.63
CA LEU A 294 5.15 4.17 -4.30
C LEU A 294 5.26 5.40 -3.40
N ALA A 295 6.39 6.12 -3.45
CA ALA A 295 6.56 7.38 -2.72
C ALA A 295 5.54 8.44 -3.18
N GLU A 296 5.21 8.46 -4.47
CA GLU A 296 4.15 9.33 -5.01
C GLU A 296 2.76 8.92 -4.53
N MET A 297 2.45 7.62 -4.52
CA MET A 297 1.18 7.12 -4.01
C MET A 297 0.99 7.38 -2.51
N ARG A 298 2.06 7.36 -1.70
CA ARG A 298 1.98 7.49 -0.22
C ARG A 298 1.31 8.77 0.28
N TRP A 299 1.27 9.83 -0.52
CA TRP A 299 0.62 11.08 -0.14
C TRP A 299 -0.75 11.26 -0.82
N ARG A 300 -1.27 10.23 -1.48
CA ARG A 300 -2.66 10.14 -1.92
C ARG A 300 -3.55 9.61 -0.81
N ASP A 301 -4.82 9.94 -0.90
CA ASP A 301 -5.86 9.42 -0.05
C ASP A 301 -5.93 7.87 -0.16
N PRO A 302 -5.85 7.13 0.96
CA PRO A 302 -5.91 5.67 0.94
C PRO A 302 -7.23 5.09 0.41
N GLN A 303 -8.37 5.76 0.64
CA GLN A 303 -9.66 5.32 0.11
C GLN A 303 -9.67 5.51 -1.41
N TRP A 304 -9.23 6.67 -1.89
CA TRP A 304 -9.08 6.90 -3.33
C TRP A 304 -8.18 5.86 -4.00
N LEU A 305 -7.04 5.51 -3.39
CA LEU A 305 -6.17 4.46 -3.94
C LEU A 305 -6.88 3.10 -4.02
N TYR A 306 -7.69 2.77 -3.02
CA TYR A 306 -8.43 1.52 -2.92
C TYR A 306 -9.55 1.43 -3.96
N ASP A 307 -10.53 2.32 -3.93
CA ASP A 307 -11.75 2.22 -4.76
C ASP A 307 -11.98 3.41 -5.70
N GLY A 308 -11.22 4.49 -5.57
CA GLY A 308 -11.37 5.70 -6.38
C GLY A 308 -12.32 6.74 -5.80
N THR A 309 -12.84 6.54 -4.58
CA THR A 309 -13.65 7.53 -3.88
C THR A 309 -12.85 8.83 -3.75
N GLU A 310 -13.38 9.92 -4.30
CA GLU A 310 -12.71 11.21 -4.27
C GLU A 310 -12.76 11.81 -2.85
N PRO A 311 -11.61 12.19 -2.25
CA PRO A 311 -11.60 12.78 -0.91
C PRO A 311 -12.43 14.07 -0.87
N PRO A 312 -13.12 14.37 0.24
CA PRO A 312 -13.95 15.56 0.36
C PRO A 312 -13.11 16.84 0.38
N ILE A 313 -13.68 17.94 -0.12
CA ILE A 313 -13.16 19.29 0.12
C ILE A 313 -13.63 19.72 1.51
N SER A 314 -12.69 20.02 2.40
CA SER A 314 -12.99 20.37 3.79
C SER A 314 -12.42 21.74 4.17
N PHE A 315 -13.10 22.40 5.10
CA PHE A 315 -12.71 23.70 5.65
C PHE A 315 -12.73 23.66 7.18
N PRO A 316 -11.95 24.51 7.87
CA PRO A 316 -11.98 24.64 9.32
C PRO A 316 -13.31 25.21 9.85
N SER A 317 -14.03 25.97 9.02
CA SER A 317 -15.34 26.56 9.37
C SER A 317 -16.18 26.88 8.13
N GLU A 318 -17.50 26.98 8.32
CA GLU A 318 -18.43 27.40 7.24
C GLU A 318 -18.18 28.85 6.80
N ALA A 319 -17.72 29.71 7.71
CA ALA A 319 -17.35 31.09 7.38
C ALA A 319 -16.18 31.12 6.38
N MET A 320 -15.12 30.34 6.64
CA MET A 320 -13.97 30.24 5.72
C MET A 320 -14.38 29.62 4.38
N ARG A 321 -15.27 28.62 4.40
CA ARG A 321 -15.82 28.04 3.19
C ARG A 321 -16.51 29.11 2.33
N THR A 322 -17.45 29.84 2.92
CA THR A 322 -18.22 30.89 2.23
C THR A 322 -17.31 31.99 1.69
N GLU A 323 -16.31 32.42 2.46
CA GLU A 323 -15.32 33.39 2.03
C GLU A 323 -14.50 32.89 0.84
N THR A 324 -14.00 31.65 0.91
CA THR A 324 -13.15 31.08 -0.15
C THR A 324 -13.95 30.88 -1.44
N GLU A 325 -15.18 30.40 -1.36
CA GLU A 325 -16.08 30.27 -2.51
C GLU A 325 -16.37 31.62 -3.18
N ARG A 326 -16.48 32.70 -2.40
CA ARG A 326 -16.76 34.06 -2.90
C ARG A 326 -15.52 34.75 -3.46
N GLU A 327 -14.44 34.80 -2.69
CA GLU A 327 -13.24 35.60 -2.99
C GLU A 327 -12.25 34.84 -3.89
N ARG A 328 -12.20 33.51 -3.78
CA ARG A 328 -11.21 32.66 -4.46
C ARG A 328 -11.85 31.43 -5.12
N PRO A 329 -12.91 31.59 -5.94
CA PRO A 329 -13.61 30.46 -6.56
C PRO A 329 -12.71 29.58 -7.44
N GLN A 330 -11.60 30.13 -7.95
CA GLN A 330 -10.59 29.37 -8.68
C GLN A 330 -9.86 28.32 -7.82
N GLU A 331 -9.65 28.58 -6.53
CA GLU A 331 -9.01 27.62 -5.63
C GLU A 331 -9.93 26.42 -5.35
N ILE A 332 -11.24 26.65 -5.30
CA ILE A 332 -12.24 25.58 -5.24
C ILE A 332 -12.19 24.71 -6.50
N ARG A 333 -12.09 25.32 -7.69
CA ARG A 333 -11.96 24.55 -8.94
C ARG A 333 -10.65 23.76 -9.00
N THR A 334 -9.56 24.32 -8.48
CA THR A 334 -8.30 23.59 -8.31
C THR A 334 -8.47 22.41 -7.35
N ALA A 335 -9.13 22.60 -6.19
CA ALA A 335 -9.45 21.53 -5.25
C ALA A 335 -10.29 20.39 -5.89
N GLU A 336 -11.29 20.73 -6.71
CA GLU A 336 -12.10 19.75 -7.47
C GLU A 336 -11.27 18.96 -8.49
N ARG A 337 -10.23 19.56 -9.08
CA ARG A 337 -9.29 18.82 -9.95
C ARG A 337 -8.37 17.93 -9.13
N LEU A 338 -7.91 18.38 -7.97
CA LEU A 338 -6.96 17.66 -7.12
C LEU A 338 -7.56 16.38 -6.52
N ARG A 339 -8.81 16.43 -6.03
CA ARG A 339 -9.47 15.23 -5.47
C ARG A 339 -9.62 14.09 -6.48
N LYS A 340 -9.73 14.39 -7.78
CA LYS A 340 -9.74 13.38 -8.87
C LYS A 340 -8.44 12.59 -8.96
N HIS A 341 -7.34 13.16 -8.45
CA HIS A 341 -6.02 12.52 -8.37
C HIS A 341 -5.71 11.98 -6.97
N GLY A 342 -6.72 11.87 -6.10
CA GLY A 342 -6.57 11.40 -4.73
C GLY A 342 -5.81 12.36 -3.82
N VAL A 343 -5.67 13.63 -4.19
CA VAL A 343 -5.06 14.65 -3.31
C VAL A 343 -6.15 15.24 -2.44
N VAL A 344 -6.00 15.15 -1.11
CA VAL A 344 -7.00 15.65 -0.14
C VAL A 344 -6.99 17.19 -0.12
N PRO A 345 -8.06 17.86 -0.57
CA PRO A 345 -8.17 19.30 -0.56
C PRO A 345 -8.75 19.81 0.76
N ALA A 346 -7.96 19.69 1.83
CA ALA A 346 -8.34 20.14 3.15
C ALA A 346 -7.77 21.53 3.44
N PHE A 347 -8.56 22.58 3.18
CA PHE A 347 -8.19 23.98 3.46
C PHE A 347 -7.88 24.18 4.94
N GLN A 348 -6.91 25.04 5.23
CA GLN A 348 -6.52 25.38 6.60
C GLN A 348 -6.47 26.90 6.81
N ILE A 349 -6.37 27.31 8.08
CA ILE A 349 -6.01 28.70 8.41
C ILE A 349 -4.56 28.90 7.96
N ASP A 350 -4.39 29.76 6.98
CA ASP A 350 -3.14 29.99 6.24
C ASP A 350 -2.17 30.94 6.97
N HIS A 351 -2.34 31.11 8.27
CA HIS A 351 -1.45 31.90 9.10
C HIS A 351 -1.48 31.48 10.56
N ARG A 352 -0.39 31.79 11.27
CA ARG A 352 -0.34 31.71 12.72
C ARG A 352 0.39 32.92 13.30
N GLU A 353 -0.05 33.35 14.47
CA GLU A 353 0.63 34.39 15.23
C GLU A 353 1.76 33.79 16.05
N ILE A 354 2.95 34.37 15.95
CA ILE A 354 4.08 34.06 16.83
C ILE A 354 4.46 35.33 17.56
N ARG A 355 4.52 35.24 18.88
CA ARG A 355 5.07 36.31 19.70
C ARG A 355 6.59 36.26 19.67
N ASP A 356 7.19 37.34 19.22
CA ASP A 356 8.63 37.55 19.27
C ASP A 356 9.08 37.60 20.74
N PRO A 357 9.98 36.70 21.17
CA PRO A 357 10.37 36.59 22.58
C PRO A 357 11.20 37.80 23.06
N ASP A 358 11.89 38.49 22.15
CA ASP A 358 12.80 39.58 22.48
C ASP A 358 12.10 40.94 22.45
N THR A 359 11.17 41.14 21.50
CA THR A 359 10.46 42.41 21.31
C THR A 359 9.01 42.39 21.81
N GLY A 360 8.48 41.21 22.11
CA GLY A 360 7.09 41.00 22.54
C GLY A 360 6.04 41.22 21.44
N ARG A 361 6.45 41.55 20.20
CA ARG A 361 5.57 41.84 19.06
C ARG A 361 4.94 40.55 18.51
N LEU A 362 3.69 40.65 18.08
CA LEU A 362 3.02 39.57 17.35
C LEU A 362 3.42 39.65 15.87
N ASN A 363 4.08 38.61 15.39
CA ASN A 363 4.42 38.43 13.98
C ASN A 363 3.49 37.38 13.37
N LEU A 364 2.90 37.71 12.22
CA LEU A 364 2.07 36.78 11.47
C LEU A 364 2.95 35.95 10.52
N ILE A 365 2.92 34.63 10.65
CA ILE A 365 3.60 33.71 9.74
C ILE A 365 2.57 33.06 8.84
N GLY A 366 2.73 33.24 7.52
CA GLY A 366 1.91 32.56 6.52
C GLY A 366 2.21 31.06 6.43
N LEU A 367 1.15 30.27 6.32
CA LEU A 367 1.12 28.81 6.15
C LEU A 367 0.56 28.45 4.78
N SER A 368 0.63 27.18 4.40
CA SER A 368 0.15 26.68 3.11
C SER A 368 -1.38 26.70 3.03
N ASP A 369 -1.93 26.81 1.83
CA ASP A 369 -3.39 26.93 1.63
C ASP A 369 -4.16 25.68 2.09
N LEU A 370 -3.58 24.49 1.87
CA LEU A 370 -4.14 23.21 2.31
C LEU A 370 -3.23 22.55 3.36
N SER A 371 -3.87 21.87 4.32
CA SER A 371 -3.20 21.00 5.27
C SER A 371 -2.34 19.93 4.57
N GLY A 372 -1.32 19.44 5.27
CA GLY A 372 -0.30 18.58 4.66
C GLY A 372 0.78 19.35 3.87
N GLY A 373 0.79 20.68 3.98
CA GLY A 373 1.83 21.54 3.43
C GLY A 373 1.71 21.71 1.91
N ILE A 374 0.50 21.92 1.41
CA ILE A 374 0.22 22.11 -0.02
C ILE A 374 -0.17 23.56 -0.28
N GLU A 375 0.65 24.26 -1.05
CA GLU A 375 0.40 25.62 -1.54
C GLU A 375 -0.25 25.59 -2.92
N LEU A 376 -1.28 26.40 -3.14
CA LEU A 376 -2.00 26.52 -4.40
C LEU A 376 -1.65 27.83 -5.12
N LYS A 377 -1.50 27.75 -6.43
CA LYS A 377 -1.43 28.91 -7.32
C LYS A 377 -2.21 28.62 -8.59
N THR A 378 -3.24 29.43 -8.85
CA THR A 378 -4.10 29.28 -10.04
C THR A 378 -3.95 30.51 -10.94
N PRO A 379 -2.83 30.64 -11.68
CA PRO A 379 -2.62 31.78 -12.58
C PRO A 379 -3.71 31.84 -13.66
N GLN A 380 -4.31 33.01 -13.87
CA GLN A 380 -5.32 33.21 -14.92
C GLN A 380 -4.75 33.80 -16.21
N SER A 381 -3.72 34.65 -16.08
CA SER A 381 -3.13 35.41 -17.19
C SER A 381 -1.59 35.44 -17.18
N ALA A 382 -0.95 34.73 -16.24
CA ALA A 382 0.50 34.78 -16.07
C ALA A 382 1.22 34.07 -17.23
N ASP A 383 2.17 34.76 -17.84
CA ASP A 383 2.95 34.30 -19.00
C ASP A 383 4.47 34.51 -18.84
N LYS A 384 4.90 35.14 -17.74
CA LYS A 384 6.30 35.54 -17.51
C LYS A 384 6.96 34.70 -16.44
N PHE A 385 8.23 34.34 -16.69
CA PHE A 385 9.12 33.70 -15.72
C PHE A 385 9.12 34.37 -14.35
N ARG A 386 9.20 35.71 -14.30
CA ARG A 386 9.24 36.46 -13.02
C ARG A 386 8.02 36.18 -12.13
N THR A 387 6.85 35.99 -12.72
CA THR A 387 5.62 35.69 -11.98
C THR A 387 5.69 34.30 -11.36
N ILE A 388 6.09 33.30 -12.14
CA ILE A 388 6.25 31.92 -11.68
C ILE A 388 7.38 31.83 -10.62
N ASP A 389 8.52 32.47 -10.85
CA ASP A 389 9.61 32.56 -9.88
C ASP A 389 9.19 33.24 -8.57
N SER A 390 8.28 34.22 -8.63
CA SER A 390 7.69 34.81 -7.43
C SER A 390 6.81 33.83 -6.67
N TYR A 391 6.03 32.99 -7.35
CA TYR A 391 5.23 31.95 -6.70
C TYR A 391 6.10 30.95 -5.93
N LEU A 392 7.19 30.47 -6.55
CA LEU A 392 8.16 29.59 -5.89
C LEU A 392 8.83 30.31 -4.70
N GLY A 393 9.17 31.59 -4.87
CA GLY A 393 9.71 32.42 -3.78
C GLY A 393 8.78 32.54 -2.59
N SER A 394 7.49 32.80 -2.82
CA SER A 394 6.48 32.88 -1.75
C SER A 394 6.28 31.54 -1.05
N ALA A 395 6.16 30.45 -1.80
CA ALA A 395 6.05 29.10 -1.23
C ALA A 395 7.24 28.75 -0.33
N SER A 396 8.46 29.14 -0.72
CA SER A 396 9.67 28.86 0.08
C SER A 396 9.75 29.57 1.43
N LYS A 397 8.91 30.59 1.66
CA LYS A 397 8.85 31.31 2.93
C LYS A 397 7.84 30.69 3.91
N LYS A 398 6.95 29.81 3.42
CA LYS A 398 5.93 29.14 4.23
C LYS A 398 6.57 27.92 4.90
N PRO A 399 6.70 27.88 6.24
CA PRO A 399 7.49 26.86 6.94
C PRO A 399 6.88 25.45 6.85
N ASP A 400 5.58 25.35 6.61
CA ASP A 400 4.86 24.08 6.44
C ASP A 400 4.81 23.62 4.98
N CYS A 401 5.16 24.47 4.01
CA CYS A 401 5.00 24.18 2.59
C CYS A 401 6.00 23.11 2.11
N ARG A 402 5.45 21.95 1.74
CA ARG A 402 6.20 20.81 1.16
C ARG A 402 5.95 20.68 -0.34
N ARG A 403 4.77 21.09 -0.81
CA ARG A 403 4.33 20.93 -2.20
C ARG A 403 3.71 22.22 -2.70
N LEU A 404 4.19 22.72 -3.82
CA LEU A 404 3.54 23.81 -4.55
C LEU A 404 2.80 23.23 -5.76
N ILE A 405 1.52 23.52 -5.88
CA ILE A 405 0.67 23.13 -7.01
C ILE A 405 0.34 24.38 -7.81
N ILE A 406 0.81 24.42 -9.06
CA ILE A 406 0.45 25.48 -10.01
C ILE A 406 -0.61 24.94 -10.97
N ASP A 407 -1.85 25.38 -10.81
CA ASP A 407 -2.96 25.00 -11.66
C ASP A 407 -2.97 25.84 -12.95
N ASN A 408 -2.45 25.26 -14.03
CA ASN A 408 -2.39 25.91 -15.33
C ASN A 408 -3.64 25.68 -16.18
N SER A 409 -4.62 24.92 -15.69
CA SER A 409 -5.77 24.49 -16.50
C SER A 409 -6.59 25.65 -17.09
N GLU A 410 -6.66 26.78 -16.37
CA GLU A 410 -7.46 27.96 -16.75
C GLU A 410 -6.63 29.11 -17.36
N ASN A 411 -5.30 28.98 -17.44
CA ASN A 411 -4.43 30.09 -17.84
C ASN A 411 -4.35 30.29 -19.37
N GLY A 412 -5.13 31.19 -19.96
CA GLY A 412 -5.11 31.38 -21.43
C GLY A 412 -3.75 31.73 -22.05
N ASN A 413 -2.80 32.25 -21.26
CA ASN A 413 -1.60 32.91 -21.78
C ASN A 413 -0.32 32.05 -21.74
N MET A 414 -0.37 30.84 -21.18
CA MET A 414 0.82 30.00 -21.01
C MET A 414 0.51 28.52 -21.24
N SER A 415 1.29 27.89 -22.11
CA SER A 415 1.28 26.43 -22.30
C SER A 415 1.95 25.70 -21.13
N ASP A 416 1.63 24.42 -20.97
CA ASP A 416 2.26 23.60 -19.91
C ASP A 416 3.78 23.49 -20.11
N ALA A 417 4.25 23.46 -21.36
CA ALA A 417 5.68 23.43 -21.67
C ALA A 417 6.40 24.71 -21.21
N GLN A 418 5.80 25.88 -21.44
CA GLN A 418 6.35 27.16 -20.97
C GLN A 418 6.36 27.25 -19.44
N LEU A 419 5.29 26.81 -18.77
CA LEU A 419 5.24 26.77 -17.30
C LEU A 419 6.34 25.88 -16.74
N VAL A 420 6.52 24.69 -17.30
CA VAL A 420 7.59 23.76 -16.93
C VAL A 420 8.96 24.41 -17.08
N GLU A 421 9.21 25.07 -18.22
CA GLU A 421 10.48 25.77 -18.46
C GLU A 421 10.72 26.84 -17.39
N HIS A 422 9.69 27.60 -17.02
CA HIS A 422 9.79 28.62 -15.97
C HIS A 422 10.08 28.01 -14.59
N ILE A 423 9.43 26.90 -14.24
CA ILE A 423 9.67 26.19 -12.98
C ILE A 423 11.11 25.67 -12.92
N LEU A 424 11.61 25.07 -14.00
CA LEU A 424 12.97 24.49 -14.06
C LEU A 424 14.07 25.56 -14.09
N LYS A 425 13.77 26.76 -14.61
CA LYS A 425 14.68 27.92 -14.57
C LYS A 425 14.81 28.54 -13.18
N SER A 426 13.85 28.31 -12.28
CA SER A 426 13.88 28.90 -10.94
C SER A 426 14.72 28.06 -9.97
N HIS A 427 15.52 28.74 -9.17
CA HIS A 427 16.30 28.14 -8.08
C HIS A 427 15.65 28.37 -6.70
N ARG A 428 14.43 28.89 -6.66
CA ARG A 428 13.66 29.16 -5.43
C ARG A 428 12.87 27.91 -5.02
N PHE A 429 12.60 27.73 -3.74
CA PHE A 429 11.91 26.55 -3.16
C PHE A 429 12.68 25.22 -3.36
N LYS A 430 13.92 25.15 -2.89
CA LYS A 430 14.83 24.01 -3.12
C LYS A 430 14.38 22.72 -2.44
N ASP A 431 13.85 22.83 -1.23
CA ASP A 431 13.53 21.68 -0.38
C ASP A 431 12.10 21.15 -0.58
N GLY A 432 11.34 21.78 -1.48
CA GLY A 432 9.97 21.45 -1.77
C GLY A 432 9.76 20.85 -3.15
N THR A 433 8.63 20.17 -3.31
CA THR A 433 8.23 19.53 -4.56
C THR A 433 7.28 20.46 -5.34
N VAL A 434 7.45 20.56 -6.65
CA VAL A 434 6.55 21.39 -7.49
C VAL A 434 5.75 20.52 -8.43
N TYR A 435 4.43 20.70 -8.41
CA TYR A 435 3.48 20.08 -9.31
C TYR A 435 2.79 21.12 -10.19
N ILE A 436 2.31 20.68 -11.34
CA ILE A 436 1.34 21.41 -12.14
C ILE A 436 0.07 20.59 -12.32
N LEU A 437 -1.07 21.26 -12.44
CA LEU A 437 -2.22 20.71 -13.17
C LEU A 437 -2.15 21.24 -14.60
N THR A 438 -2.09 20.33 -15.56
CA THR A 438 -2.00 20.67 -17.00
C THR A 438 -3.31 21.28 -17.51
N LYS A 439 -3.31 21.71 -18.78
CA LYS A 439 -4.54 22.11 -19.50
C LYS A 439 -5.63 21.05 -19.43
N GLU A 440 -5.25 19.78 -19.53
CA GLU A 440 -6.13 18.62 -19.44
C GLU A 440 -6.37 18.15 -17.99
N SER A 441 -6.06 19.01 -17.02
CA SER A 441 -6.21 18.75 -15.58
C SER A 441 -5.43 17.51 -15.10
N GLN A 442 -4.31 17.16 -15.75
CA GLN A 442 -3.44 16.07 -15.29
C GLN A 442 -2.45 16.59 -14.26
N LEU A 443 -2.28 15.87 -13.15
CA LEU A 443 -1.30 16.23 -12.13
C LEU A 443 0.09 15.73 -12.54
N GLN A 444 1.08 16.61 -12.62
CA GLN A 444 2.46 16.26 -12.98
C GLN A 444 3.47 16.90 -12.04
N ARG A 445 4.42 16.10 -11.54
CA ARG A 445 5.56 16.52 -10.75
C ARG A 445 6.68 17.02 -11.66
N ILE A 446 7.15 18.24 -11.40
CA ILE A 446 8.18 18.91 -12.21
C ILE A 446 9.57 18.79 -11.58
N ARG A 447 9.67 18.95 -10.25
CA ARG A 447 10.88 18.73 -9.47
C ARG A 447 10.56 18.22 -8.07
#